data_AF-A0A9J6G9H6-F1
#
_entry.id   AF-A0A9J6G9H6-F1
#
_cell.length_a   1.000
_cell.length_b   1.000
_cell.length_c   1.000
_cell.angle_alpha   90.00
_cell.angle_beta   90.00
_cell.angle_gamma   90.00
#
_symmetry.space_group_name_H-M   'P 1'
#
loop_
_entity.id
_entity.type
_entity.pdbx_description
1 polymer ?
#
loop_
_entity_poly.entity_id
_entity_poly.type
_entity_poly.pdbx_seq_one_letter_code
_entity_poly.pdbx_strand_id
1 'polypeptide(L)'
;MRLNATQCLQLERINRKAMRLVAGLPQYCPVVDLHACSKVNALQYVAEQQSQTQRVRLSTTVAGRPILRALGYDVDNLEPLSSPAPPWELIDLVDGIPLPKNMSSANPQRRKAAAKRHMKMSQKLSLEGTVQLYTDAAPFQNGAAIALP
;
A
#
# COMPACT_ATOMS: atom_id res chain seq x y z
N MET A 1 -6.02 8.54 -0.19
CA MET A 1 -5.91 9.69 -1.13
C MET A 1 -7.26 9.87 -1.79
N ARG A 2 -7.99 10.95 -1.48
CA ARG A 2 -9.24 11.26 -2.18
C ARG A 2 -8.86 11.98 -3.47
N LEU A 3 -9.10 11.35 -4.61
CA LEU A 3 -8.92 11.98 -5.92
C LEU A 3 -10.09 12.92 -6.18
N ASN A 4 -9.81 14.08 -6.76
CA ASN A 4 -10.86 14.96 -7.27
C ASN A 4 -11.41 14.42 -8.60
N ALA A 5 -12.64 14.77 -8.97
CA ALA A 5 -13.28 14.38 -10.21
C ALA A 5 -12.43 14.72 -11.45
N THR A 6 -11.75 15.87 -11.43
CA THR A 6 -10.82 16.29 -12.50
C THR A 6 -9.64 15.34 -12.66
N GLN A 7 -9.07 14.87 -11.55
CA GLN A 7 -7.96 13.92 -11.54
C GLN A 7 -8.41 12.54 -12.04
N CYS A 8 -9.61 12.11 -11.65
CA CYS A 8 -10.20 10.86 -12.16
C CYS A 8 -10.37 10.91 -13.68
N LEU A 9 -10.93 12.00 -14.21
CA LEU A 9 -11.08 12.18 -15.66
C LEU A 9 -9.74 12.19 -16.41
N GLN A 10 -8.69 12.77 -15.83
CA GLN A 10 -7.35 12.75 -16.42
C GLN A 10 -6.80 11.33 -16.49
N LEU A 11 -6.91 10.56 -15.41
CA LEU A 11 -6.50 9.16 -15.37
C LEU A 11 -7.27 8.30 -16.38
N GLU A 12 -8.58 8.50 -16.49
CA GLU A 12 -9.39 7.82 -17.49
C GLU A 12 -8.97 8.15 -18.92
N ARG A 13 -8.64 9.41 -19.22
CA ARG A 13 -8.15 9.81 -20.55
C ARG A 13 -6.85 9.09 -20.90
N ILE A 14 -5.94 8.98 -19.94
CA ILE A 14 -4.67 8.25 -20.11
C ILE A 14 -4.96 6.77 -20.36
N ASN A 15 -5.84 6.15 -19.56
CA ASN A 15 -6.21 4.75 -19.74
C ASN A 15 -6.85 4.50 -21.11
N ARG A 16 -7.82 5.32 -21.53
CA ARG A 16 -8.44 5.21 -22.87
C ARG A 16 -7.42 5.36 -24.00
N LYS A 17 -6.39 6.20 -23.84
CA LYS A 17 -5.31 6.31 -24.82
C LYS A 17 -4.46 5.02 -24.87
N ALA A 18 -4.15 4.45 -23.72
CA ALA A 18 -3.43 3.17 -23.63
C ALA A 18 -4.25 2.02 -24.25
N MET A 19 -5.55 1.93 -23.94
CA MET A 19 -6.47 0.93 -24.51
C MET A 19 -6.48 0.97 -26.03
N ARG A 20 -6.54 2.17 -26.62
CA ARG A 20 -6.49 2.34 -28.09
C ARG A 20 -5.17 1.86 -28.67
N LEU A 21 -4.05 2.24 -28.05
CA LEU A 21 -2.72 1.83 -28.49
C LEU A 21 -2.57 0.31 -28.45
N VAL A 22 -2.94 -0.33 -27.34
CA VAL A 22 -2.84 -1.78 -27.17
C VAL A 22 -3.75 -2.54 -28.13
N ALA A 23 -4.97 -2.04 -28.36
CA ALA A 23 -5.92 -2.67 -29.27
C ALA A 23 -5.72 -2.30 -30.75
N GLY A 24 -4.76 -1.42 -31.07
CA GLY A 24 -4.55 -0.92 -32.43
C GLY A 24 -5.70 -0.08 -32.99
N LEU A 25 -6.51 0.55 -32.13
CA LEU A 25 -7.71 1.29 -32.51
C LEU A 25 -7.40 2.76 -32.84
N PRO A 26 -8.15 3.37 -33.78
CA PRO A 26 -7.96 4.77 -34.13
C PRO A 26 -8.33 5.72 -32.98
N GLN A 27 -7.77 6.93 -33.02
CA GLN A 27 -7.95 7.93 -31.96
C GLN A 27 -9.42 8.37 -31.78
N TYR A 28 -10.19 8.36 -32.86
CA TYR A 28 -11.61 8.74 -32.91
C TYR A 28 -12.57 7.57 -32.60
N CYS A 29 -12.06 6.40 -32.21
CA CYS A 29 -12.90 5.28 -31.79
C CYS A 29 -13.82 5.68 -30.61
N PRO A 30 -15.15 5.45 -30.73
CA PRO A 30 -16.10 5.69 -29.65
C PRO A 30 -15.72 4.94 -28.37
N VAL A 31 -16.05 5.52 -27.22
CA VAL A 31 -15.66 4.93 -25.91
C VAL A 31 -16.35 3.58 -25.68
N VAL A 32 -17.58 3.41 -26.15
CA VAL A 32 -18.34 2.15 -26.04
C VAL A 32 -17.62 1.03 -26.80
N ASP A 33 -17.27 1.27 -28.06
CA ASP A 33 -16.54 0.31 -28.91
C ASP A 33 -15.13 0.06 -28.37
N LEU A 34 -14.48 1.09 -27.82
CA LEU A 34 -13.17 0.95 -27.18
C LEU A 34 -13.22 -0.06 -26.02
N HIS A 35 -14.24 0.04 -25.16
CA HIS A 35 -14.40 -0.91 -24.06
C HIS A 35 -14.77 -2.32 -24.53
N ALA A 36 -15.56 -2.46 -25.60
CA ALA A 36 -15.91 -3.75 -26.17
C ALA A 36 -14.71 -4.44 -26.86
N CYS A 37 -13.90 -3.67 -27.58
CA CYS A 37 -12.78 -4.18 -28.37
C CYS A 37 -11.51 -4.35 -27.54
N SER A 38 -11.27 -3.48 -26.55
CA SER A 38 -10.07 -3.62 -25.72
C SER A 38 -10.30 -4.69 -24.65
N LYS A 39 -9.36 -5.63 -24.54
CA LYS A 39 -9.32 -6.59 -23.43
C LYS A 39 -8.79 -5.98 -22.12
N VAL A 40 -8.80 -4.66 -22.03
CA VAL A 40 -8.20 -3.90 -20.92
C VAL A 40 -9.31 -3.43 -20.00
N ASN A 41 -9.14 -3.65 -18.70
CA ASN A 41 -10.13 -3.30 -17.70
C ASN A 41 -10.33 -1.79 -17.57
N ALA A 42 -11.55 -1.39 -17.22
CA ALA A 42 -11.82 -0.03 -16.80
C ALA A 42 -11.05 0.32 -15.52
N LEU A 43 -10.64 1.58 -15.39
CA LEU A 43 -9.83 2.05 -14.28
C LEU A 43 -10.55 1.89 -12.93
N GLN A 44 -11.86 2.13 -12.91
CA GLN A 44 -12.71 1.91 -11.75
C GLN A 44 -12.67 0.45 -11.30
N TYR A 45 -12.83 -0.49 -12.24
CA TYR A 45 -12.76 -1.92 -11.92
C TYR A 45 -11.40 -2.31 -11.35
N VAL A 46 -10.30 -1.81 -11.92
CA VAL A 46 -8.96 -2.05 -11.38
C VAL A 46 -8.82 -1.49 -9.96
N ALA A 47 -9.33 -0.30 -9.69
CA ALA A 47 -9.29 0.31 -8.35
C ALA A 47 -10.10 -0.51 -7.33
N GLU A 48 -11.28 -0.99 -7.72
CA GLU A 48 -12.12 -1.86 -6.89
C GLU A 48 -11.41 -3.19 -6.60
N GLN A 49 -10.85 -3.84 -7.61
CA GLN A 49 -10.09 -5.09 -7.47
C GLN A 49 -8.88 -4.90 -6.57
N GLN A 50 -8.13 -3.81 -6.72
CA GLN A 50 -7.02 -3.49 -5.82
C GLN A 50 -7.50 -3.24 -4.40
N SER A 51 -8.60 -2.52 -4.21
CA SER A 51 -9.17 -2.30 -2.88
C SER A 51 -9.60 -3.60 -2.21
N GLN A 52 -10.23 -4.51 -2.96
CA GLN A 52 -10.62 -5.84 -2.47
C GLN A 52 -9.39 -6.69 -2.14
N THR A 53 -8.41 -6.74 -3.04
CA THR A 53 -7.16 -7.48 -2.83
C THR A 53 -6.42 -6.98 -1.59
N GLN A 54 -6.33 -5.66 -1.44
CA GLN A 54 -5.74 -5.01 -0.27
C GLN A 54 -6.48 -5.39 1.01
N ARG A 55 -7.82 -5.41 0.99
CA ARG A 55 -8.63 -5.82 2.12
C ARG A 55 -8.38 -7.28 2.50
N VAL A 56 -8.37 -8.19 1.53
CA VAL A 56 -8.07 -9.61 1.74
C VAL A 56 -6.67 -9.77 2.34
N ARG A 57 -5.67 -9.09 1.80
CA ARG A 57 -4.30 -9.12 2.33
C ARG A 57 -4.22 -8.63 3.78
N LEU A 58 -4.97 -7.59 4.14
CA LEU A 58 -4.99 -7.09 5.51
C LEU A 58 -5.72 -8.05 6.46
N SER A 59 -6.73 -8.80 5.99
CA SER A 59 -7.41 -9.80 6.83
C SER A 59 -6.54 -11.03 7.16
N THR A 60 -5.60 -11.36 6.29
CA THR A 60 -4.73 -12.54 6.40
C THR A 60 -3.40 -12.26 7.11
N THR A 61 -3.17 -11.05 7.61
CA THR A 61 -1.90 -10.67 8.25
C THR A 61 -2.09 -10.16 9.67
N VAL A 62 -1.13 -10.47 10.57
CA VAL A 62 -1.14 -10.01 11.98
C VAL A 62 -1.20 -8.49 12.05
N ALA A 63 -0.31 -7.80 11.32
CA ALA A 63 -0.26 -6.34 11.27
C ALA A 63 -1.44 -5.72 10.51
N GLY A 64 -2.10 -6.47 9.62
CA GLY A 64 -3.20 -5.97 8.80
C GLY A 64 -4.54 -5.88 9.52
N ARG A 65 -4.85 -6.80 10.44
CA ARG A 65 -6.12 -6.80 11.20
C ARG A 65 -6.34 -5.52 12.03
N PRO A 66 -5.34 -5.01 12.77
CA PRO A 66 -5.47 -3.71 13.44
C PRO A 66 -5.79 -2.56 12.49
N ILE A 67 -5.21 -2.55 11.28
CA ILE A 67 -5.51 -1.54 10.25
C ILE A 67 -6.97 -1.66 9.80
N LEU A 68 -7.45 -2.88 9.54
CA LEU A 68 -8.86 -3.09 9.16
C LEU A 68 -9.83 -2.63 10.26
N ARG A 69 -9.52 -2.93 11.53
CA ARG A 69 -10.31 -2.48 12.67
C ARG A 69 -10.43 -0.95 12.69
N ALA A 70 -9.30 -0.27 12.50
CA ALA A 70 -9.27 1.19 12.51
C ALA A 70 -10.00 1.82 11.31
N LEU A 71 -10.10 1.09 10.19
CA LEU A 71 -10.91 1.49 9.04
C LEU A 71 -12.41 1.18 9.22
N GLY A 72 -12.82 0.60 10.35
CA GLY A 72 -14.21 0.31 10.69
C GLY A 72 -14.73 -1.02 10.12
N TYR A 73 -13.85 -1.91 9.66
CA TYR A 73 -14.26 -3.25 9.24
C TYR A 73 -14.38 -4.19 10.43
N ASP A 74 -15.32 -5.12 10.37
CA ASP A 74 -15.39 -6.24 11.31
C ASP A 74 -14.22 -7.20 11.06
N VAL A 75 -13.50 -7.50 12.14
CA VAL A 75 -12.27 -8.31 12.16
C VAL A 75 -12.39 -9.48 13.12
N ASP A 76 -13.46 -9.52 13.91
CA ASP A 76 -13.60 -10.46 15.03
C ASP A 76 -14.10 -11.82 14.54
N ASN A 77 -14.81 -11.84 13.40
CA ASN A 77 -15.31 -13.04 12.72
C ASN A 77 -14.39 -13.57 11.61
N LEU A 78 -13.13 -13.12 11.54
CA LEU A 78 -12.19 -13.61 10.53
C LEU A 78 -11.59 -14.96 10.93
N GLU A 79 -11.43 -15.84 9.93
CA GLU A 79 -10.69 -17.10 10.07
C GLU A 79 -9.37 -16.91 10.81
N PRO A 80 -8.91 -17.85 11.64
CA PRO A 80 -7.61 -17.75 12.30
C PRO A 80 -6.48 -17.52 11.29
N LEU A 81 -5.46 -16.75 11.69
CA LEU A 81 -4.28 -16.56 10.86
C LEU A 81 -3.57 -17.91 10.67
N SER A 82 -3.02 -18.13 9.47
CA SER A 82 -2.20 -19.31 9.21
C SER A 82 -1.01 -19.35 10.18
N SER A 83 -0.58 -20.56 10.55
CA SER A 83 0.64 -20.77 11.33
C SER A 83 1.81 -19.97 10.74
N PRO A 84 2.71 -19.40 11.57
CA PRO A 84 3.90 -18.73 11.06
C PRO A 84 4.66 -19.65 10.10
N ALA A 85 5.28 -19.04 9.09
CA ALA A 85 6.15 -19.74 8.17
C ALA A 85 7.20 -20.51 8.98
N PRO A 86 7.55 -21.74 8.57
CA PRO A 86 8.55 -22.51 9.29
C PRO A 86 9.89 -21.76 9.30
N PRO A 87 10.74 -21.97 10.32
CA PRO A 87 11.93 -21.16 10.55
C PRO A 87 12.94 -21.15 9.39
N TRP A 88 12.96 -22.18 8.55
CA TRP A 88 13.81 -22.24 7.35
C TRP A 88 13.32 -21.37 6.18
N GLU A 89 12.10 -20.85 6.23
CA GLU A 89 11.59 -19.83 5.30
C GLU A 89 11.86 -18.40 5.80
N LEU A 90 12.27 -18.25 7.07
CA LEU A 90 12.60 -16.98 7.70
C LEU A 90 14.09 -16.62 7.59
N ILE A 91 14.84 -17.30 6.72
CA ILE A 91 16.27 -17.04 6.54
C ILE A 91 16.43 -15.66 5.91
N ASP A 92 16.94 -14.70 6.69
CA ASP A 92 17.41 -13.43 6.18
C ASP A 92 18.60 -13.71 5.25
N LEU A 93 18.37 -13.57 3.94
CA LEU A 93 19.40 -13.75 2.91
C LEU A 93 20.48 -12.65 2.94
N VAL A 94 20.29 -11.59 3.74
CA VAL A 94 21.18 -10.43 3.84
C VAL A 94 21.15 -9.89 5.28
N ASP A 95 22.32 -9.80 5.92
CA ASP A 95 22.55 -9.27 7.30
C ASP A 95 22.24 -7.77 7.49
N GLY A 96 21.36 -7.19 6.68
CA GLY A 96 21.08 -5.77 6.71
C GLY A 96 19.72 -5.48 6.13
N ILE A 97 18.78 -5.14 7.02
CA ILE A 97 17.61 -4.36 6.63
C ILE A 97 18.13 -3.20 5.76
N PRO A 98 17.68 -3.05 4.50
CA PRO A 98 18.23 -2.04 3.62
C PRO A 98 17.93 -0.67 4.22
N LEU A 99 18.92 -0.08 4.89
CA LEU A 99 18.83 1.29 5.36
C LEU A 99 18.83 2.18 4.12
N PRO A 100 17.97 3.22 4.08
CA PRO A 100 18.01 4.19 3.01
C PRO A 100 19.42 4.75 2.83
N LYS A 101 19.78 5.08 1.58
CA LYS A 101 21.11 5.58 1.23
C LYS A 101 21.58 6.67 2.21
N ASN A 102 22.76 6.47 2.81
CA ASN A 102 23.37 7.37 3.80
C ASN A 102 22.58 7.55 5.11
N MET A 103 21.79 6.56 5.54
CA MET A 103 21.15 6.52 6.86
C MET A 103 21.75 5.46 7.81
N SER A 104 22.93 4.94 7.47
CA SER A 104 23.72 4.08 8.37
C SER A 104 24.18 4.83 9.62
N SER A 105 24.73 4.08 10.58
CA SER A 105 25.35 4.61 11.80
C SER A 105 26.41 5.69 11.53
N ALA A 106 27.05 5.66 10.35
CA ALA A 106 28.02 6.67 9.91
C ALA A 106 27.42 8.07 9.66
N ASN A 107 26.10 8.18 9.44
CA ASN A 107 25.43 9.44 9.11
C ASN A 107 24.20 9.71 10.01
N PRO A 108 24.36 9.78 11.35
CA PRO A 108 23.24 9.85 12.29
C PRO A 108 22.42 11.13 12.14
N GLN A 109 23.03 12.22 11.65
CA GLN A 109 22.36 13.49 11.42
C GLN A 109 21.24 13.38 10.36
N ARG A 110 21.40 12.54 9.34
CA ARG A 110 20.38 12.36 8.29
C ARG A 110 19.14 11.65 8.84
N ARG A 111 19.35 10.65 9.71
CA ARG A 111 18.26 9.98 10.43
C ARG A 111 17.51 10.97 11.33
N LYS A 112 18.23 11.80 12.09
CA LYS A 112 17.63 12.88 12.90
C LYS A 112 16.85 13.89 12.06
N ALA A 113 17.38 14.31 10.91
CA ALA A 113 16.71 15.24 10.02
C ALA A 113 15.42 14.65 9.43
N ALA A 114 15.44 13.37 9.04
CA ALA A 114 14.25 12.66 8.57
C ALA A 114 13.20 12.52 9.67
N ALA A 115 13.61 12.14 10.88
CA ALA A 115 12.71 12.09 12.05
C ALA A 115 12.07 13.46 12.32
N LYS A 116 12.85 14.56 12.29
CA LYS A 116 12.32 15.91 12.46
C LYS A 116 11.33 16.30 11.37
N ARG A 117 11.59 15.94 10.11
CA ARG A 117 10.65 16.17 8.99
C ARG A 117 9.36 15.39 9.19
N HIS A 118 9.46 14.13 9.59
CA HIS A 118 8.33 13.27 9.88
C HIS A 118 7.47 13.81 11.03
N MET A 119 8.09 14.24 12.13
CA MET A 119 7.37 14.86 13.26
C MET A 119 6.59 16.11 12.83
N LYS A 120 7.19 16.98 12.02
CA LYS A 120 6.49 18.16 11.48
C LYS A 120 5.29 17.78 10.61
N MET A 121 5.47 16.77 9.74
CA MET A 121 4.39 16.24 8.91
C MET A 121 3.26 15.65 9.76
N SER A 122 3.61 14.88 10.80
CA SER A 122 2.67 14.29 11.75
C SER A 122 1.86 15.34 12.50
N GLN A 123 2.53 16.39 13.00
CA GLN A 123 1.85 17.53 13.63
C GLN A 123 0.88 18.22 12.68
N LYS A 124 1.29 18.46 11.42
CA LYS A 124 0.41 19.06 10.41
C LYS A 124 -0.83 18.21 10.16
N LEU A 125 -0.65 16.90 9.96
CA LEU A 125 -1.75 15.97 9.71
C LEU A 125 -2.69 15.86 10.91
N SER A 126 -2.15 15.89 12.13
CA SER A 126 -2.94 15.91 13.36
C SER A 126 -3.82 17.16 13.45
N LEU A 127 -3.29 18.34 13.10
CA LEU A 127 -4.07 19.59 13.03
C LEU A 127 -5.18 19.53 11.96
N GLU A 128 -4.96 18.80 10.87
CA GLU A 128 -5.96 18.54 9.83
C GLU A 128 -6.99 17.45 10.23
N GLY A 129 -6.91 16.92 11.46
CA GLY A 129 -7.81 15.88 11.97
C GLY A 129 -7.52 14.47 11.44
N THR A 130 -6.34 14.26 10.85
CA THR A 130 -5.95 12.95 10.31
C THR A 130 -5.32 12.08 11.40
N VAL A 131 -5.88 10.90 11.65
CA VAL A 131 -5.33 9.90 12.58
C VAL A 131 -4.20 9.13 11.91
N GLN A 132 -3.07 8.99 12.60
CA GLN A 132 -1.92 8.22 12.13
C GLN A 132 -1.78 6.94 12.95
N LEU A 133 -1.67 5.80 12.27
CA LEU A 133 -1.53 4.49 12.89
C LEU A 133 -0.26 3.84 12.38
N TYR A 134 0.58 3.38 13.31
CA TYR A 134 1.79 2.65 13.01
C TYR A 134 1.55 1.19 13.40
N THR A 135 1.66 0.30 12.43
CA THR A 135 1.70 -1.14 12.67
C THR A 135 3.08 -1.61 12.25
N ASP A 136 3.84 -2.12 13.19
CA ASP A 136 5.13 -2.70 12.89
C ASP A 136 4.93 -4.05 12.19
N ALA A 137 5.71 -4.29 11.14
CA ALA A 137 5.69 -5.50 10.34
C ALA A 137 6.68 -6.56 10.88
N ALA A 138 7.52 -6.18 11.84
CA ALA A 138 8.44 -7.11 12.49
C ALA A 138 7.66 -8.13 13.34
N PRO A 139 8.11 -9.40 13.38
CA PRO A 139 7.58 -10.35 14.34
C PRO A 139 7.92 -9.88 15.76
N PHE A 140 6.92 -9.87 16.64
CA PHE A 140 7.08 -9.58 18.06
C PHE A 140 7.09 -10.88 18.85
N GLN A 141 8.08 -11.06 19.72
CA GLN A 141 8.01 -11.99 20.85
C GLN A 141 7.97 -11.15 22.12
N ASN A 142 6.97 -11.38 22.97
CA ASN A 142 6.88 -10.84 24.33
C ASN A 142 7.05 -9.30 24.43
N GLY A 143 6.42 -8.55 23.52
CA GLY A 143 6.39 -7.08 23.59
C GLY A 143 7.67 -6.37 23.13
N ALA A 144 8.67 -7.10 22.64
CA ALA A 144 9.85 -6.56 21.97
C ALA A 144 9.83 -6.96 20.49
N ALA A 145 10.21 -6.00 19.62
CA ALA A 145 10.52 -6.35 18.23
C ALA A 145 11.71 -7.32 18.26
N ILE A 146 11.56 -8.49 17.63
CA ILE A 146 12.65 -9.46 17.54
C ILE A 146 13.72 -8.82 16.64
N ALA A 147 14.85 -8.45 17.23
CA ALA A 147 16.07 -8.29 16.46
C ALA A 147 16.48 -9.70 16.02
N LEU A 148 16.26 -10.04 14.75
CA LEU A 148 16.85 -11.23 14.18
C LEU A 148 18.38 -11.04 14.22
N PRO A 149 19.13 -12.03 14.73
CA PRO A 149 20.58 -11.94 14.94
C PRO A 149 21.37 -11.83 13.63
#